data_AF-A0A9E3MFZ1-F1
#
_entry.id   AF-A0A9E3MFZ1-F1
#
_cell.length_a   1.000
_cell.length_b   1.000
_cell.length_c   1.000
_cell.angle_alpha   90.00
_cell.angle_beta   90.00
_cell.angle_gamma   90.00
#
_symmetry.space_group_name_H-M   'P 1'
#
loop_
_entity.id
_entity.type
_entity.pdbx_description
1 polymer ?
#
loop_
_entity_poly.entity_id
_entity_poly.type
_entity_poly.pdbx_seq_one_letter_code
_entity_poly.pdbx_strand_id
1 'polypeptide(L)'
;MIHPTLLRPATARTERPTILVFSHLRWSFVFQRPQHVLSRLAAQCDILFVEEPVCDATAPRLSVAAVAPGVEVVTPHLGDPAPGFADVHFQPLGRMLDELLAQRRVSSPLVWFYTPMALPILKYLEPCGIVYDCMDDLASFRFAPP
;
A
#
# COMPACT_ATOMS: atom_id res chain seq x y z
N MET A 1 27.74 -2.66 21.62
CA MET A 1 27.93 -3.97 20.97
C MET A 1 26.75 -4.13 20.01
N ILE A 2 26.94 -3.85 18.73
CA ILE A 2 25.87 -3.74 17.74
C ILE A 2 25.83 -5.08 17.01
N HIS A 3 24.74 -5.83 17.15
CA HIS A 3 24.59 -7.09 16.41
C HIS A 3 24.34 -6.75 14.93
N PRO A 4 25.15 -7.28 14.00
CA PRO A 4 24.84 -7.18 12.59
C PRO A 4 23.63 -8.07 12.30
N THR A 5 22.54 -7.47 11.84
CA THR A 5 21.39 -8.20 11.28
C THR A 5 21.87 -8.91 10.01
N LEU A 6 22.23 -10.18 10.14
CA LEU A 6 22.56 -11.02 9.00
C LEU A 6 21.28 -11.27 8.19
N LEU A 7 21.21 -10.75 6.96
CA LEU A 7 20.23 -11.24 5.98
C LEU A 7 20.45 -12.74 5.84
N ARG A 8 19.44 -13.53 6.24
CA ARG A 8 19.43 -14.98 6.01
C ARG A 8 19.35 -15.24 4.50
N PRO A 9 20.17 -16.15 3.96
CA PRO A 9 20.01 -16.59 2.57
C PRO A 9 18.75 -17.47 2.50
N ALA A 10 17.75 -17.02 1.75
CA ALA A 10 16.58 -17.84 1.42
C ALA A 10 16.94 -18.77 0.26
N THR A 11 16.81 -20.08 0.46
CA THR A 11 16.77 -21.06 -0.63
C THR A 11 15.32 -21.49 -0.89
N ALA A 12 14.95 -21.55 -2.18
CA ALA A 12 13.78 -22.20 -2.80
C ALA A 12 12.57 -21.29 -3.17
N ARG A 13 12.22 -21.40 -4.48
CA ARG A 13 11.27 -20.62 -5.30
C ARG A 13 11.60 -19.13 -5.36
N THR A 14 11.80 -18.59 -6.56
CA THR A 14 11.95 -17.15 -6.80
C THR A 14 10.60 -16.48 -6.54
N GLU A 15 10.21 -16.39 -5.26
CA GLU A 15 9.05 -15.62 -4.86
C GLU A 15 9.36 -14.17 -5.16
N ARG A 16 8.51 -13.57 -6.00
CA ARG A 16 8.64 -12.19 -6.42
C ARG A 16 8.41 -11.31 -5.20
N PRO A 17 9.26 -10.31 -4.93
CA PRO A 17 9.03 -9.39 -3.81
C PRO A 17 7.68 -8.70 -3.97
N THR A 18 6.96 -8.50 -2.87
CA THR A 18 5.71 -7.74 -2.87
C THR A 18 5.98 -6.29 -2.46
N ILE A 19 5.44 -5.35 -3.22
CA ILE A 19 5.43 -3.93 -2.87
C ILE A 19 3.99 -3.52 -2.57
N LEU A 20 3.75 -3.08 -1.33
CA LEU A 20 2.47 -2.54 -0.88
C LEU A 20 2.51 -1.03 -0.99
N VAL A 21 1.78 -0.46 -1.94
CA VAL A 21 1.84 0.95 -2.30
C VAL A 21 0.59 1.66 -1.81
N PHE A 22 0.72 2.74 -1.05
CA PHE A 22 -0.41 3.55 -0.58
C PHE A 22 -0.49 4.86 -1.35
N SER A 23 -1.68 5.16 -1.88
CA SER A 23 -1.91 6.33 -2.73
C SER A 23 -3.22 7.04 -2.40
N HIS A 24 -3.16 8.38 -2.38
CA HIS A 24 -4.35 9.24 -2.33
C HIS A 24 -4.99 9.43 -3.72
N LEU A 25 -4.27 9.08 -4.79
CA LEU A 25 -4.80 9.03 -6.16
C LEU A 25 -5.27 7.62 -6.49
N ARG A 26 -6.44 7.52 -7.12
CA ARG A 26 -6.98 6.28 -7.65
C ARG A 26 -6.20 5.84 -8.89
N TRP A 27 -6.00 4.53 -9.07
CA TRP A 27 -5.24 4.00 -10.20
C TRP A 27 -5.83 4.41 -11.56
N SER A 28 -7.16 4.36 -11.66
CA SER A 28 -7.96 4.62 -12.87
C SER A 28 -8.19 6.10 -13.17
N PHE A 29 -7.50 7.01 -12.47
CA PHE A 29 -7.56 8.45 -12.75
C PHE A 29 -6.73 8.80 -14.01
N VAL A 30 -5.80 9.75 -13.93
CA VAL A 30 -4.90 10.10 -15.03
C VAL A 30 -3.66 9.20 -14.98
N PHE A 31 -3.21 8.73 -16.15
CA PHE A 31 -1.97 7.97 -16.27
C PHE A 31 -0.76 8.88 -16.04
N GLN A 32 -0.04 8.69 -14.94
CA GLN A 32 1.02 9.57 -14.45
C GLN A 32 2.19 8.78 -13.85
N ARG A 33 3.01 9.39 -12.99
CA ARG A 33 4.21 8.79 -12.38
C ARG A 33 3.91 7.43 -11.71
N PRO A 34 2.82 7.25 -10.91
CA PRO A 34 2.56 5.98 -10.26
C PRO A 34 2.48 4.83 -11.24
N GLN A 35 1.68 4.98 -12.29
CA GLN A 35 1.47 3.92 -13.28
C GLN A 35 2.75 3.64 -14.06
N HIS A 36 3.49 4.67 -14.47
CA HIS A 36 4.77 4.52 -15.14
C HIS A 36 5.83 3.77 -14.32
N VAL A 37 5.97 4.09 -13.04
CA VAL A 37 6.99 3.47 -12.16
C VAL A 37 6.56 2.06 -11.78
N LEU A 38 5.33 1.91 -11.29
CA LEU A 38 4.86 0.64 -10.75
C LEU A 38 4.67 -0.42 -11.81
N SER A 39 4.20 -0.09 -13.02
CA SER A 39 4.11 -1.07 -14.10
C SER A 39 5.47 -1.58 -14.58
N ARG A 40 6.55 -0.80 -14.42
CA ARG A 40 7.92 -1.27 -14.70
C ARG A 40 8.45 -2.17 -13.58
N LEU A 41 8.23 -1.80 -12.32
CA LEU A 41 8.58 -2.64 -11.17
C LEU A 41 7.80 -3.96 -11.17
N ALA A 42 6.56 -3.93 -11.68
CA ALA A 42 5.71 -5.11 -11.84
C ALA A 42 6.23 -6.16 -12.83
N ALA A 43 7.37 -5.92 -13.50
CA ALA A 43 8.08 -6.97 -14.23
C ALA A 43 8.88 -7.91 -13.29
N GLN A 44 9.21 -7.47 -12.08
CA GLN A 44 10.06 -8.20 -11.13
C GLN A 44 9.39 -8.39 -9.76
N CYS A 45 8.46 -7.52 -9.40
CA CYS A 45 7.75 -7.52 -8.12
C CYS A 45 6.24 -7.72 -8.32
N ASP A 46 5.54 -8.15 -7.30
CA ASP A 46 4.07 -8.11 -7.26
C ASP A 46 3.64 -6.80 -6.57
N ILE A 47 2.82 -6.00 -7.24
CA ILE A 47 2.38 -4.69 -6.74
C ILE A 47 0.96 -4.79 -6.22
N LEU A 48 0.78 -4.43 -4.95
CA LEU A 48 -0.52 -4.21 -4.31
C LEU A 48 -0.71 -2.71 -4.12
N PHE A 49 -1.49 -2.08 -4.99
CA PHE A 49 -1.77 -0.64 -4.97
C PHE A 49 -3.02 -0.36 -4.12
N VAL A 50 -2.80 0.07 -2.88
CA VAL A 50 -3.83 0.40 -1.89
C VAL A 50 -4.31 1.83 -2.12
N GLU A 51 -5.56 1.97 -2.48
CA GLU A 51 -6.23 3.27 -2.57
C GLU A 51 -6.88 3.66 -1.23
N GLU A 52 -7.34 4.91 -1.14
CA GLU A 52 -8.14 5.36 -0.01
C GLU A 52 -9.42 4.53 0.19
N PRO A 53 -9.92 4.41 1.42
CA PRO A 53 -11.19 3.74 1.67
C PRO A 53 -12.37 4.35 0.90
N VAL A 54 -13.35 3.51 0.59
CA VAL A 54 -14.67 3.91 0.08
C VAL A 54 -15.70 3.69 1.19
N CYS A 55 -16.50 4.71 1.50
CA CYS A 55 -17.57 4.63 2.49
C CYS A 55 -18.86 4.08 1.85
N ASP A 56 -18.93 2.77 1.65
CA ASP A 56 -20.10 2.10 1.06
C ASP A 56 -20.47 0.76 1.75
N ALA A 57 -19.77 0.38 2.81
CA ALA A 57 -19.88 -0.96 3.38
C ALA A 57 -20.42 -0.95 4.81
N THR A 58 -21.35 -1.87 5.08
CA THR A 58 -21.85 -2.15 6.44
C THR A 58 -20.85 -2.99 7.25
N ALA A 59 -20.00 -3.78 6.58
CA ALA A 59 -18.92 -4.54 7.18
C ALA A 59 -17.62 -4.32 6.39
N PRO A 60 -16.46 -4.13 7.06
CA PRO A 60 -15.18 -3.93 6.39
C PRO A 60 -14.83 -5.06 5.41
N ARG A 61 -14.41 -4.69 4.20
CA ARG A 61 -13.93 -5.64 3.18
C ARG A 61 -12.89 -5.01 2.26
N LEU A 62 -12.11 -5.84 1.58
CA LEU A 62 -11.26 -5.41 0.46
C LEU A 62 -11.89 -5.83 -0.87
N SER A 63 -11.88 -4.93 -1.84
CA SER A 63 -11.97 -5.28 -3.26
C SER A 63 -10.55 -5.36 -3.81
N VAL A 64 -10.26 -6.42 -4.57
CA VAL A 64 -8.94 -6.60 -5.21
C VAL A 64 -9.17 -6.85 -6.70
N ALA A 65 -8.55 -6.01 -7.55
CA ALA A 65 -8.71 -6.09 -8.99
C ALA A 65 -7.36 -6.00 -9.71
N ALA A 66 -7.06 -6.96 -10.58
CA ALA A 66 -5.91 -6.88 -11.46
C ALA A 66 -6.14 -5.79 -12.52
N VAL A 67 -5.23 -4.81 -12.59
CA VAL A 67 -5.35 -3.64 -13.48
C VAL A 67 -4.26 -3.59 -14.54
N ALA A 68 -3.14 -4.29 -14.32
CA ALA A 68 -2.06 -4.49 -15.26
C ALA A 68 -1.28 -5.77 -14.88
N PRO A 69 -0.43 -6.32 -15.76
CA PRO A 69 0.43 -7.44 -15.40
C PRO A 69 1.26 -7.13 -14.15
N GLY A 70 1.10 -7.94 -13.09
CA GLY A 70 1.80 -7.77 -11.81
C GLY A 70 1.33 -6.59 -10.95
N VAL A 71 0.20 -5.94 -11.29
CA VAL A 71 -0.40 -4.85 -10.51
C VAL A 71 -1.86 -5.16 -10.18
N GLU A 72 -2.16 -5.22 -8.88
CA GLU A 72 -3.51 -5.30 -8.36
C GLU A 72 -3.84 -4.02 -7.58
N VAL A 73 -5.04 -3.47 -7.79
CA VAL A 73 -5.59 -2.40 -6.96
C VAL A 73 -6.34 -3.05 -5.81
N VAL A 74 -6.03 -2.60 -4.60
CA VAL A 74 -6.67 -2.97 -3.35
C VAL A 74 -7.48 -1.77 -2.87
N THR A 75 -8.80 -1.87 -2.93
CA THR A 75 -9.70 -0.80 -2.47
C THR A 75 -10.37 -1.24 -1.16
N PRO A 76 -10.08 -0.58 -0.04
CA PRO A 76 -10.79 -0.82 1.21
C PRO A 76 -12.20 -0.25 1.13
N HIS A 77 -13.17 -1.01 1.62
CA HIS A 77 -14.55 -0.56 1.78
C HIS A 77 -14.90 -0.59 3.26
N LEU A 78 -15.22 0.58 3.81
CA LEU A 78 -15.50 0.80 5.22
C LEU A 78 -16.87 1.49 5.38
N GLY A 79 -17.37 1.54 6.62
CA GLY A 79 -18.63 2.21 6.95
C GLY A 79 -18.47 3.62 7.53
N ASP A 80 -17.24 4.03 7.83
CA ASP A 80 -16.94 5.35 8.37
C ASP A 80 -16.79 6.38 7.22
N PRO A 81 -17.42 7.57 7.31
CA PRO A 81 -17.39 8.56 6.24
C PRO A 81 -16.17 9.48 6.28
N ALA A 82 -15.21 9.29 7.19
CA ALA A 82 -14.00 10.11 7.24
C ALA A 82 -13.28 10.08 5.88
N PRO A 83 -12.68 11.21 5.43
CA PRO A 83 -12.02 11.25 4.13
C PRO A 83 -10.66 10.55 4.16
N GLY A 84 -10.28 9.96 3.03
CA GLY A 84 -8.94 9.44 2.78
C GLY A 84 -8.41 8.47 3.85
N PHE A 85 -7.10 8.53 4.11
CA PHE A 85 -6.45 7.78 5.17
C PHE A 85 -6.61 8.47 6.54
N ALA A 86 -7.83 8.49 7.07
CA ALA A 86 -8.12 8.98 8.41
C ALA A 86 -7.74 7.98 9.51
N ASP A 87 -7.48 8.47 10.73
CA ASP A 87 -7.06 7.65 11.87
C ASP A 87 -8.01 6.49 12.19
N VAL A 88 -9.31 6.73 12.07
CA VAL A 88 -10.37 5.73 12.30
C VAL A 88 -10.29 4.54 11.33
N HIS A 89 -9.61 4.69 10.19
CA HIS A 89 -9.49 3.65 9.17
C HIS A 89 -8.32 2.70 9.40
N PHE A 90 -7.27 3.06 10.15
CA PHE A 90 -6.04 2.27 10.16
C PHE A 90 -6.17 0.92 10.86
N GLN A 91 -6.92 0.84 11.96
CA GLN A 91 -7.13 -0.45 12.63
C GLN A 91 -7.88 -1.46 11.73
N PRO A 92 -9.06 -1.15 11.16
CA PRO A 92 -9.73 -2.10 10.27
C PRO A 92 -8.93 -2.36 9.00
N LEU A 93 -8.29 -1.35 8.41
CA LEU A 93 -7.44 -1.51 7.23
C LEU A 93 -6.25 -2.43 7.51
N GLY A 94 -5.54 -2.21 8.61
CA GLY A 94 -4.37 -3.00 9.01
C GLY A 94 -4.72 -4.48 9.16
N ARG A 95 -5.84 -4.79 9.81
CA ARG A 95 -6.34 -6.18 9.91
C ARG A 95 -6.63 -6.80 8.55
N MET A 96 -7.33 -6.08 7.67
CA MET A 96 -7.64 -6.60 6.33
C MET A 96 -6.39 -6.83 5.48
N LEU A 97 -5.40 -5.94 5.61
CA LEU A 97 -4.12 -6.08 4.90
C LEU A 97 -3.29 -7.25 5.46
N ASP A 98 -3.26 -7.43 6.78
CA ASP A 98 -2.60 -8.59 7.40
C ASP A 98 -3.22 -9.90 6.89
N GLU A 99 -4.55 -10.01 6.89
CA GLU A 99 -5.27 -11.15 6.34
C GLU A 99 -4.95 -11.39 4.85
N LEU A 100 -4.90 -10.33 4.04
CA LEU A 100 -4.53 -10.41 2.62
C LEU A 100 -3.09 -10.89 2.43
N LEU A 101 -2.13 -10.31 3.16
CA LEU A 101 -0.71 -10.65 3.05
C LEU A 101 -0.45 -12.09 3.53
N ALA A 102 -1.10 -12.52 4.61
CA ALA A 102 -1.05 -13.90 5.09
C ALA A 102 -1.58 -14.90 4.04
N GLN A 103 -2.71 -14.59 3.39
CA GLN A 103 -3.24 -15.41 2.29
C GLN A 103 -2.27 -15.51 1.10
N ARG A 104 -1.51 -14.44 0.84
CA ARG A 104 -0.49 -14.38 -0.22
C ARG A 104 0.88 -14.91 0.22
N ARG A 105 1.03 -15.34 1.48
CA ARG A 105 2.31 -15.78 2.09
C ARG A 105 3.40 -14.69 2.04
N VAL A 106 2.99 -13.43 2.12
CA VAL A 106 3.90 -12.29 2.18
C VAL A 106 4.12 -11.93 3.64
N SER A 107 5.31 -12.18 4.16
CA SER A 107 5.63 -11.87 5.57
C SER A 107 6.20 -10.47 5.78
N SER A 108 6.94 -9.94 4.81
CA SER A 108 7.63 -8.65 4.96
C SER A 108 7.65 -7.87 3.63
N PRO A 109 6.56 -7.17 3.27
CA PRO A 109 6.51 -6.41 2.02
C PRO A 109 7.44 -5.19 2.08
N LEU A 110 7.86 -4.70 0.92
CA LEU A 110 8.34 -3.32 0.80
C LEU A 110 7.10 -2.42 0.85
N VAL A 111 7.08 -1.41 1.73
CA VAL A 111 5.97 -0.46 1.80
C VAL A 111 6.36 0.84 1.10
N TRP A 112 5.50 1.32 0.21
CA TRP A 112 5.74 2.52 -0.58
C TRP A 112 4.60 3.51 -0.37
N PHE A 113 4.92 4.77 -0.10
CA PHE A 113 3.95 5.83 0.12
C PHE A 113 4.04 6.90 -0.96
N TYR A 114 2.91 7.17 -1.62
CA TYR A 114 2.68 8.40 -2.40
C TYR A 114 1.94 9.48 -1.60
N THR A 115 1.55 9.18 -0.37
CA THR A 115 0.92 10.14 0.56
C THR A 115 1.44 9.90 1.97
N PRO A 116 1.86 10.94 2.71
CA PRO A 116 2.27 10.79 4.09
C PRO A 116 1.07 10.43 4.98
N MET A 117 -0.17 10.68 4.53
CA MET A 117 -1.36 10.39 5.33
C MET A 117 -1.56 8.91 5.62
N ALA A 118 -1.01 8.03 4.80
CA ALA A 118 -1.08 6.59 5.06
C ALA A 118 -0.02 6.09 6.06
N LEU A 119 0.98 6.90 6.45
CA LEU A 119 2.08 6.47 7.32
C LEU A 119 1.65 5.76 8.62
N PRO A 120 0.56 6.16 9.32
CA PRO A 120 0.15 5.48 10.54
C PRO A 120 -0.21 4.00 10.35
N ILE A 121 -0.47 3.53 9.11
CA ILE A 121 -0.69 2.10 8.81
C ILE A 121 0.52 1.23 9.20
N LEU A 122 1.73 1.81 9.27
CA LEU A 122 2.94 1.11 9.66
C LEU A 122 2.86 0.50 11.07
N LYS A 123 1.95 0.97 11.93
CA LYS A 123 1.68 0.36 13.24
C LYS A 123 1.13 -1.07 13.14
N TYR A 124 0.64 -1.47 11.97
CA TYR A 124 -0.04 -2.74 11.70
C TYR A 124 0.71 -3.62 10.70
N LEU A 125 1.90 -3.22 10.26
CA LEU A 125 2.67 -3.91 9.22
C LEU A 125 4.10 -4.17 9.69
N GLU A 126 4.71 -5.24 9.17
CA GLU A 126 6.13 -5.56 9.36
C GLU A 126 6.91 -5.39 8.04
N PRO A 127 7.19 -4.16 7.59
CA PRO A 127 7.86 -3.94 6.31
C PRO A 127 9.34 -4.34 6.33
N CYS A 128 9.86 -4.86 5.22
CA CYS A 128 11.31 -5.05 5.03
C CYS A 128 12.05 -3.76 4.62
N GLY A 129 11.29 -2.73 4.21
CA GLY A 129 11.78 -1.41 3.86
C GLY A 129 10.63 -0.45 3.59
N ILE A 130 10.91 0.85 3.65
CA ILE A 130 9.92 1.90 3.46
C ILE A 130 10.44 2.87 2.39
N VAL A 131 9.58 3.20 1.42
CA VAL A 131 9.80 4.23 0.40
C VAL A 131 8.76 5.33 0.58
N TYR A 132 9.20 6.58 0.51
CA TYR A 132 8.31 7.73 0.40
C TYR A 132 8.65 8.46 -0.91
N ASP A 133 7.74 8.41 -1.88
CA ASP A 133 7.88 9.11 -3.16
C ASP A 133 7.00 10.36 -3.15
N CYS A 134 7.65 11.49 -2.94
CA CYS A 134 7.04 12.80 -3.03
C CYS A 134 6.78 13.14 -4.51
N MET A 135 5.55 12.89 -4.97
CA MET A 135 5.14 13.23 -6.34
C MET A 135 4.85 14.71 -6.52
N ASP A 136 4.21 15.28 -5.51
CA ASP A 136 3.70 16.64 -5.49
C ASP A 136 4.09 17.32 -4.17
N ASP A 137 4.38 18.62 -4.21
CA ASP A 137 4.47 19.43 -3.00
C ASP A 137 3.05 19.68 -2.45
N LEU A 138 2.53 18.71 -1.71
CA LEU A 138 1.16 18.71 -1.19
C LEU A 138 0.83 19.97 -0.38
N ALA A 139 1.82 20.56 0.31
CA ALA A 139 1.64 21.79 1.09
C ALA A 139 1.33 23.02 0.22
N SER A 140 1.71 22.99 -1.06
CA SER A 140 1.44 24.06 -2.03
C SER A 140 0.02 24.01 -2.62
N PHE A 141 -0.79 23.00 -2.30
CA PHE A 141 -2.18 22.90 -2.77
C PHE A 141 -3.14 23.66 -1.86
N ARG A 142 -4.09 24.37 -2.49
CA ARG A 142 -5.23 24.98 -1.80
C ARG A 142 -6.03 23.84 -1.14
N PHE A 143 -6.14 23.87 0.20
CA PHE A 143 -6.80 22.87 1.08
C PHE A 143 -6.00 21.60 1.44
N ALA A 144 -4.66 21.66 1.41
CA ALA A 144 -3.85 20.61 2.03
C ALA A 144 -4.26 20.35 3.50
N PRO A 145 -4.35 19.10 3.96
CA PRO A 145 -4.48 18.79 5.39
C PRO A 145 -3.32 19.43 6.18
N PRO A 146 -3.57 19.96 7.39
CA PRO A 146 -2.51 20.51 8.24
C PRO A 146 -1.52 19.45 8.73
#